data_AF-A0A520BXE0-F1
#
_entry.id   AF-A0A520BXE0-F1
#
_cell.length_a   1.000
_cell.length_b   1.000
_cell.length_c   1.000
_cell.angle_alpha   90.00
_cell.angle_beta   90.00
_cell.angle_gamma   90.00
#
_symmetry.space_group_name_H-M   'P 1'
#
loop_
_entity.id
_entity.type
_entity.pdbx_description
1 polymer ?
#
loop_
_entity_poly.entity_id
_entity_poly.type
_entity_poly.pdbx_seq_one_letter_code
_entity_poly.pdbx_strand_id
1 'polypeptide(L)'
;MKNKLLIVLAVAVLLASCGPKISGKDEESFKISKAKMEEKLDKEEKETLEKALRVIVLKAMTEKFNHPDDPQYKEKSFNAISLAMIDGKTFSGIVSYAEDFLKKDRDEDIKKTEAELDSLNTKRKEFEVQNKEINNFKLTKISISEDESFDEKKPYLDLTFENKLNAEVFYHKIQIDIRSKKTGEMIDSQIYGTGTSEGDALVDGEGIAANATYEYHQSLLSGAIEHSNLWKTAKYPITDFTPYDLVIEVYPISVTTKNKTIKRAENFKMIDLVIDQLKKKLTELKDNKGTLAELDLVD
;
A
#
# COMPACT_ATOMS: atom_id res chain seq x y z
N MET A 1 41.64 61.37 -1.61
CA MET A 1 41.63 60.42 -2.75
C MET A 1 41.84 58.95 -2.35
N LYS A 2 42.36 58.63 -1.15
CA LYS A 2 42.60 57.22 -0.72
C LYS A 2 41.31 56.40 -0.41
N ASN A 3 40.21 57.03 0.04
CA ASN A 3 38.97 56.29 0.36
C ASN A 3 38.10 55.94 -0.86
N LYS A 4 38.30 56.57 -2.03
CA LYS A 4 37.57 56.21 -3.26
C LYS A 4 38.21 55.00 -3.97
N LEU A 5 39.51 54.76 -3.77
CA LEU A 5 40.22 53.62 -4.35
C LEU A 5 39.90 52.29 -3.64
N LEU A 6 39.64 52.34 -2.32
CA LEU A 6 39.28 51.17 -1.51
C LEU A 6 37.86 50.64 -1.79
N ILE A 7 36.92 51.53 -2.16
CA ILE A 7 35.53 51.14 -2.52
C ILE A 7 35.50 50.50 -3.92
N VAL A 8 36.33 50.96 -4.86
CA VAL A 8 36.44 50.36 -6.21
C VAL A 8 37.10 48.97 -6.15
N LEU A 9 38.07 48.77 -5.24
CA LEU A 9 38.71 47.47 -5.04
C LEU A 9 37.79 46.44 -4.35
N ALA A 10 36.89 46.89 -3.46
CA ALA A 10 35.90 46.03 -2.81
C ALA A 10 34.76 45.59 -3.76
N VAL A 11 34.39 46.43 -4.75
CA VAL A 11 33.41 46.07 -5.79
C VAL A 11 34.02 45.15 -6.86
N ALA A 12 35.32 45.25 -7.14
CA ALA A 12 36.01 44.38 -8.09
C ALA A 12 36.13 42.91 -7.60
N VAL A 13 36.23 42.69 -6.29
CA VAL A 13 36.28 41.32 -5.72
C VAL A 13 34.91 40.65 -5.75
N LEU A 14 33.81 41.41 -5.70
CA LEU A 14 32.44 40.87 -5.85
C LEU A 14 32.09 40.49 -7.30
N LEU A 15 32.83 40.99 -8.29
CA LEU A 15 32.64 40.64 -9.71
C LEU A 15 33.55 39.49 -10.19
N ALA A 16 34.52 39.07 -9.38
CA ALA A 16 35.48 38.00 -9.72
C ALA A 16 34.92 36.57 -9.53
N SER A 17 33.68 36.41 -9.07
CA SER A 17 32.99 35.11 -8.99
C SER A 17 32.39 34.64 -10.34
N CYS A 18 32.89 35.13 -11.47
CA CYS A 18 32.44 34.71 -12.80
C CYS A 18 33.20 33.45 -13.26
N GLY A 19 32.85 32.30 -12.68
CA GLY A 19 33.20 31.00 -13.26
C GLY A 19 32.62 30.85 -14.67
N PRO A 20 33.11 29.91 -15.49
CA PRO A 20 32.51 29.57 -16.79
C PRO A 20 31.00 29.33 -16.62
N LYS A 21 30.22 29.77 -17.61
CA LYS A 21 28.77 29.55 -17.64
C LYS A 21 28.45 28.51 -18.72
N ILE A 22 27.51 27.62 -18.42
CA ILE A 22 26.92 26.74 -19.43
C ILE A 22 26.10 27.57 -20.41
N SER A 23 26.17 27.24 -21.69
CA SER A 23 25.24 27.71 -22.71
C SER A 23 24.27 26.58 -23.06
N GLY A 24 22.99 26.79 -22.77
CA GLY A 24 21.90 25.88 -23.07
C GLY A 24 21.13 26.25 -24.35
N LYS A 25 21.73 27.04 -25.24
CA LYS A 25 21.07 27.49 -26.49
C LYS A 25 20.83 26.35 -27.46
N ASP A 26 21.80 25.45 -27.55
CA ASP A 26 21.82 24.27 -28.41
C ASP A 26 22.86 23.28 -27.87
N GLU A 27 22.86 22.07 -28.40
CA GLU A 27 23.72 20.98 -27.92
C GLU A 27 25.22 21.24 -28.15
N GLU A 28 25.59 21.93 -29.22
CA GLU A 28 26.98 22.22 -29.56
C GLU A 28 27.54 23.30 -28.62
N SER A 29 26.77 24.38 -28.43
CA SER A 29 27.04 25.42 -27.45
C SER A 29 27.17 24.85 -26.03
N PHE A 30 26.33 23.87 -25.69
CA PHE A 30 26.41 23.15 -24.42
C PHE A 30 27.70 22.36 -24.29
N LYS A 31 28.06 21.52 -25.28
CA LYS A 31 29.30 20.72 -25.27
C LYS A 31 30.53 21.60 -25.09
N ILE A 32 30.64 22.69 -25.87
CA ILE A 32 31.77 23.61 -25.81
C ILE A 32 31.86 24.31 -24.44
N SER A 33 30.72 24.77 -23.90
CA SER A 33 30.70 25.47 -22.61
C SER A 33 30.91 24.53 -21.41
N LYS A 34 30.42 23.29 -21.48
CA LYS A 34 30.67 22.23 -20.49
C LYS A 34 32.16 21.89 -20.42
N ALA A 35 32.81 21.66 -21.57
CA ALA A 35 34.24 21.38 -21.61
C ALA A 35 35.08 22.50 -20.94
N LYS A 36 34.77 23.77 -21.26
CA LYS A 36 35.43 24.94 -20.62
C LYS A 36 35.17 25.05 -19.12
N MET A 37 34.03 24.56 -18.64
CA MET A 37 33.73 24.49 -17.22
C MET A 37 34.56 23.39 -16.56
N GLU A 38 34.53 22.19 -17.14
CA GLU A 38 35.27 21.01 -16.66
C GLU A 38 36.79 21.21 -16.61
N GLU A 39 37.37 22.02 -17.49
CA GLU A 39 38.80 22.41 -17.41
C GLU A 39 39.19 23.06 -16.07
N LYS A 40 38.22 23.66 -15.37
CA LYS A 40 38.45 24.33 -14.08
C LYS A 40 38.00 23.53 -12.86
N LEU A 41 37.42 22.35 -13.08
CA LEU A 41 36.89 21.49 -12.02
C LEU A 41 37.87 20.35 -11.73
N ASP A 42 37.97 19.97 -10.47
CA ASP A 42 38.65 18.74 -10.09
C ASP A 42 37.79 17.48 -10.40
N LYS A 43 38.28 16.31 -10.00
CA LYS A 43 37.59 15.05 -10.29
C LYS A 43 36.24 14.95 -9.56
N GLU A 44 36.17 15.35 -8.30
CA GLU A 44 34.96 15.26 -7.48
C GLU A 44 33.92 16.29 -7.93
N GLU A 45 34.37 17.49 -8.31
CA GLU A 45 33.51 18.53 -8.86
C GLU A 45 32.95 18.14 -10.24
N LYS A 46 33.73 17.47 -11.10
CA LYS A 46 33.24 16.92 -12.37
C LYS A 46 32.17 15.86 -12.15
N GLU A 47 32.38 14.96 -11.19
CA GLU A 47 31.38 13.96 -10.82
C GLU A 47 30.09 14.61 -10.30
N THR A 48 30.23 15.63 -9.45
CA THR A 48 29.12 16.42 -8.91
C THR A 48 28.36 17.15 -10.03
N LEU A 49 29.08 17.73 -11.00
CA LEU A 49 28.48 18.36 -12.17
C LEU A 49 27.66 17.35 -12.98
N GLU A 50 28.20 16.15 -13.22
CA GLU A 50 27.50 15.10 -13.96
C GLU A 50 26.23 14.65 -13.23
N LYS A 51 26.31 14.41 -11.90
CA LYS A 51 25.12 14.12 -11.07
C LYS A 51 24.08 15.23 -11.18
N ALA A 52 24.49 16.50 -11.06
CA ALA A 52 23.59 17.64 -11.15
C ALA A 52 22.88 17.71 -12.51
N LEU A 53 23.60 17.48 -13.61
CA LEU A 53 23.02 17.50 -14.96
C LEU A 53 22.02 16.35 -15.16
N ARG A 54 22.30 15.14 -14.64
CA ARG A 54 21.33 14.02 -14.67
C ARG A 54 20.06 14.36 -13.89
N VAL A 55 20.19 14.97 -12.71
CA VAL A 55 19.05 15.44 -11.90
C VAL A 55 18.22 16.48 -12.64
N ILE A 56 18.85 17.38 -13.40
CA ILE A 56 18.14 18.39 -14.21
C ILE A 56 17.36 17.73 -15.36
N VAL A 57 17.88 16.67 -15.97
CA VAL A 57 17.12 15.89 -16.96
C VAL A 57 15.90 15.24 -16.31
N LEU A 58 16.04 14.65 -15.11
CA LEU A 58 14.90 14.10 -14.37
C LEU A 58 13.86 15.18 -14.06
N LYS A 59 14.28 16.36 -13.61
CA LYS A 59 13.38 17.50 -13.40
C LYS A 59 12.64 17.87 -14.69
N ALA A 60 13.35 17.98 -15.82
CA ALA A 60 12.74 18.29 -17.11
C ALA A 60 11.68 17.26 -17.51
N MET A 61 11.92 15.98 -17.23
CA MET A 61 10.92 14.93 -17.42
C MET A 61 9.71 15.13 -16.51
N THR A 62 9.93 15.31 -15.21
CA THR A 62 8.86 15.51 -14.21
C THR A 62 7.96 16.70 -14.54
N GLU A 63 8.56 17.86 -14.85
CA GLU A 63 7.80 19.07 -15.20
C GLU A 63 6.95 18.86 -16.45
N LYS A 64 7.52 18.22 -17.49
CA LYS A 64 6.77 17.92 -18.72
C LYS A 64 5.64 16.93 -18.49
N PHE A 65 5.84 15.90 -17.67
CA PHE A 65 4.78 14.93 -17.36
C PHE A 65 3.65 15.53 -16.53
N ASN A 66 3.98 16.41 -15.57
CA ASN A 66 2.98 17.07 -14.72
C ASN A 66 2.24 18.20 -15.45
N HIS A 67 2.87 18.79 -16.47
CA HIS A 67 2.34 19.94 -17.20
C HIS A 67 2.47 19.74 -18.73
N PRO A 68 1.84 18.70 -19.31
CA PRO A 68 2.04 18.33 -20.71
C PRO A 68 1.54 19.39 -21.71
N ASP A 69 0.57 20.21 -21.29
CA ASP A 69 -0.05 21.24 -22.12
C ASP A 69 0.56 22.64 -21.94
N ASP A 70 1.48 22.84 -20.98
CA ASP A 70 2.13 24.13 -20.77
C ASP A 70 3.01 24.48 -21.99
N PRO A 71 2.84 25.66 -22.61
CA PRO A 71 3.68 26.10 -23.74
C PRO A 71 5.20 26.06 -23.47
N GLN A 72 5.62 26.08 -22.20
CA GLN A 72 7.02 25.93 -21.82
C GLN A 72 7.57 24.52 -22.08
N TYR A 73 6.73 23.48 -22.04
CA TYR A 73 7.13 22.07 -22.13
C TYR A 73 6.53 21.32 -23.33
N LYS A 74 5.35 21.77 -23.78
CA LYS A 74 4.63 21.21 -24.93
C LYS A 74 5.52 21.21 -26.16
N GLU A 75 5.51 20.08 -26.89
CA GLU A 75 6.29 19.86 -28.12
C GLU A 75 7.82 19.97 -28.00
N LYS A 76 8.38 20.29 -26.83
CA LYS A 76 9.84 20.32 -26.61
C LYS A 76 10.38 18.97 -26.18
N SER A 77 11.58 18.61 -26.63
CA SER A 77 12.27 17.42 -26.10
C SER A 77 12.72 17.65 -24.65
N PHE A 78 12.93 16.56 -23.90
CA PHE A 78 13.51 16.66 -22.54
C PHE A 78 14.87 17.38 -22.57
N ASN A 79 15.68 17.12 -23.60
CA ASN A 79 16.97 17.78 -23.78
C ASN A 79 16.83 19.31 -23.98
N ALA A 80 15.87 19.75 -24.80
CA ALA A 80 15.64 21.19 -24.99
C ALA A 80 15.19 21.88 -23.69
N ILE A 81 14.36 21.19 -22.90
CA ILE A 81 13.91 21.70 -21.59
C ILE A 81 15.08 21.75 -20.61
N SER A 82 15.88 20.68 -20.49
CA SER A 82 17.01 20.62 -19.56
C SER A 82 18.10 21.65 -19.90
N LEU A 83 18.39 21.86 -21.19
CA LEU A 83 19.33 22.90 -21.63
C LEU A 83 18.83 24.30 -21.25
N ALA A 84 17.54 24.58 -21.48
CA ALA A 84 16.95 25.87 -21.09
C ALA A 84 16.99 26.10 -19.57
N MET A 85 16.83 25.04 -18.75
CA MET A 85 16.91 25.13 -17.29
C MET A 85 18.29 25.57 -16.77
N ILE A 86 19.37 25.32 -17.52
CA ILE A 86 20.75 25.58 -17.08
C ILE A 86 21.49 26.66 -17.86
N ASP A 87 20.86 27.25 -18.89
CA ASP A 87 21.48 28.30 -19.68
C ASP A 87 21.93 29.47 -18.79
N GLY A 88 23.19 29.89 -18.97
CA GLY A 88 23.81 30.97 -18.22
C GLY A 88 24.19 30.64 -16.76
N LYS A 89 23.97 29.42 -16.28
CA LYS A 89 24.36 29.02 -14.92
C LYS A 89 25.84 28.65 -14.83
N THR A 90 26.46 29.01 -13.71
CA THR A 90 27.80 28.54 -13.30
C THR A 90 27.72 27.13 -12.71
N PHE A 91 28.87 26.48 -12.48
CA PHE A 91 28.93 25.20 -11.77
C PHE A 91 28.12 25.21 -10.45
N SER A 92 28.41 26.16 -9.56
CA SER A 92 27.68 26.31 -8.29
C SER A 92 26.18 26.54 -8.50
N GLY A 93 25.79 27.33 -9.51
CA GLY A 93 24.40 27.58 -9.84
C GLY A 93 23.66 26.34 -10.36
N ILE A 94 24.35 25.44 -11.06
CA ILE A 94 23.80 24.15 -11.53
C ILE A 94 23.64 23.20 -10.34
N VAL A 95 24.67 23.08 -9.50
CA VAL A 95 24.66 22.24 -8.29
C VAL A 95 23.53 22.65 -7.35
N SER A 96 23.46 23.94 -6.97
CA SER A 96 22.38 24.43 -6.09
C SER A 96 21.00 24.21 -6.70
N TYR A 97 20.84 24.43 -8.01
CA TYR A 97 19.56 24.21 -8.67
C TYR A 97 19.12 22.73 -8.65
N ALA A 98 20.06 21.80 -8.83
CA ALA A 98 19.79 20.37 -8.73
C ALA A 98 19.46 19.94 -7.29
N GLU A 99 20.22 20.43 -6.30
CA GLU A 99 19.95 20.13 -4.88
C GLU A 99 18.62 20.71 -4.40
N ASP A 100 18.25 21.92 -4.83
CA ASP A 100 16.95 22.52 -4.49
C ASP A 100 15.81 21.68 -5.04
N PHE A 101 15.98 21.11 -6.24
CA PHE A 101 15.01 20.17 -6.80
C PHE A 101 14.93 18.87 -5.99
N LEU A 102 16.07 18.24 -5.64
CA LEU A 102 16.08 17.02 -4.84
C LEU A 102 15.43 17.21 -3.46
N LYS A 103 15.71 18.33 -2.78
CA LYS A 103 15.08 18.67 -1.50
C LYS A 103 13.58 18.85 -1.66
N LYS A 104 13.16 19.59 -2.68
CA LYS A 104 11.74 19.83 -2.95
C LYS A 104 11.01 18.53 -3.28
N ASP A 105 11.59 17.69 -4.12
CA ASP A 105 11.03 16.40 -4.53
C ASP A 105 10.87 15.46 -3.32
N ARG A 106 11.92 15.34 -2.50
CA ARG A 106 11.86 14.62 -1.22
C ARG A 106 10.75 15.16 -0.30
N ASP A 107 10.66 16.48 -0.13
CA ASP A 107 9.67 17.09 0.77
C ASP A 107 8.23 16.89 0.25
N GLU A 108 8.04 16.91 -1.07
CA GLU A 108 6.75 16.57 -1.69
C GLU A 108 6.41 15.09 -1.50
N ASP A 109 7.38 14.20 -1.65
CA ASP A 109 7.22 12.76 -1.45
C ASP A 109 6.93 12.40 0.02
N ILE A 110 7.56 13.10 0.98
CA ILE A 110 7.24 13.01 2.40
C ILE A 110 5.76 13.37 2.61
N LYS A 111 5.31 14.53 2.09
CA LYS A 111 3.91 14.98 2.25
C LYS A 111 2.91 14.01 1.64
N LYS A 112 3.19 13.49 0.43
CA LYS A 112 2.32 12.49 -0.23
C LYS A 112 2.25 11.21 0.60
N THR A 113 3.40 10.72 1.07
CA THR A 113 3.50 9.50 1.88
C THR A 113 2.77 9.65 3.22
N GLU A 114 2.89 10.81 3.88
CA GLU A 114 2.16 11.11 5.12
C GLU A 114 0.65 11.16 4.89
N ALA A 115 0.19 11.84 3.84
CA ALA A 115 -1.23 11.90 3.49
C ALA A 115 -1.81 10.50 3.16
N GLU A 116 -1.05 9.66 2.46
CA GLU A 116 -1.45 8.29 2.16
C GLU A 116 -1.53 7.44 3.43
N LEU A 117 -0.55 7.56 4.33
CA LEU A 117 -0.57 6.90 5.63
C LEU A 117 -1.79 7.30 6.46
N ASP A 118 -2.13 8.59 6.52
CA ASP A 118 -3.31 9.06 7.26
C ASP A 118 -4.62 8.47 6.69
N SER A 119 -4.73 8.44 5.36
CA SER A 119 -5.85 7.83 4.66
C SER A 119 -5.97 6.33 4.94
N LEU A 120 -4.86 5.59 4.83
CA LEU A 120 -4.81 4.15 5.10
C LEU A 120 -5.08 3.83 6.58
N ASN A 121 -4.56 4.61 7.51
CA ASN A 121 -4.83 4.44 8.94
C ASN A 121 -6.30 4.69 9.28
N THR A 122 -6.93 5.67 8.63
CA THR A 122 -8.38 5.91 8.75
C THR A 122 -9.14 4.71 8.21
N LYS A 123 -8.78 4.23 7.02
CA LYS A 123 -9.44 3.06 6.41
C LYS A 123 -9.27 1.79 7.25
N ARG A 124 -8.09 1.58 7.81
CA ARG A 124 -7.79 0.49 8.74
C ARG A 124 -8.71 0.54 9.97
N LYS A 125 -8.90 1.70 10.59
CA LYS A 125 -9.81 1.87 11.73
C LYS A 125 -11.27 1.56 11.35
N GLU A 126 -11.72 2.02 10.18
CA GLU A 126 -13.07 1.67 9.68
C GLU A 126 -13.23 0.15 9.55
N PHE A 127 -12.23 -0.52 8.96
CA PHE A 127 -12.23 -1.97 8.81
C PHE A 127 -12.19 -2.71 10.16
N GLU A 128 -11.46 -2.21 11.15
CA GLU A 128 -11.50 -2.77 12.51
C GLU A 128 -12.89 -2.67 13.13
N VAL A 129 -13.56 -1.52 13.00
CA VAL A 129 -14.92 -1.32 13.52
C VAL A 129 -15.89 -2.26 12.80
N GLN A 130 -15.82 -2.32 11.47
CA GLN A 130 -16.66 -3.20 10.64
C GLN A 130 -16.45 -4.68 10.97
N ASN A 131 -15.19 -5.12 11.12
CA ASN A 131 -14.85 -6.49 11.48
C ASN A 131 -15.28 -6.84 12.90
N LYS A 132 -15.14 -5.90 13.86
CA LYS A 132 -15.67 -6.07 15.22
C LYS A 132 -17.18 -6.18 15.22
N GLU A 133 -17.86 -5.37 14.43
CA GLU A 133 -19.31 -5.40 14.31
C GLU A 133 -19.80 -6.74 13.76
N ILE A 134 -19.29 -7.19 12.60
CA ILE A 134 -19.75 -8.46 12.01
C ILE A 134 -19.41 -9.67 12.90
N ASN A 135 -18.34 -9.60 13.70
CA ASN A 135 -17.98 -10.63 14.68
C ASN A 135 -19.01 -10.78 15.81
N ASN A 136 -19.95 -9.84 15.97
CA ASN A 136 -21.09 -10.02 16.88
C ASN A 136 -22.10 -11.06 16.38
N PHE A 137 -22.08 -11.42 15.09
CA PHE A 137 -22.67 -12.69 14.66
C PHE A 137 -21.67 -13.81 14.94
N LYS A 138 -21.65 -14.23 16.20
CA LYS A 138 -20.51 -14.89 16.81
C LYS A 138 -20.64 -16.40 16.70
N LEU A 139 -19.64 -17.06 16.13
CA LEU A 139 -19.51 -18.51 16.26
C LEU A 139 -19.19 -18.86 17.73
N THR A 140 -20.01 -19.71 18.35
CA THR A 140 -19.87 -20.12 19.75
C THR A 140 -19.50 -21.60 19.90
N LYS A 141 -19.82 -22.44 18.91
CA LYS A 141 -19.50 -23.86 18.93
C LYS A 141 -19.18 -24.37 17.52
N ILE A 142 -18.19 -25.24 17.44
CA ILE A 142 -17.88 -26.08 16.27
C ILE A 142 -17.85 -27.53 16.78
N SER A 143 -18.52 -28.43 16.08
CA SER A 143 -18.36 -29.87 16.28
C SER A 143 -18.45 -30.61 14.95
N ILE A 144 -17.99 -31.85 14.96
CA ILE A 144 -18.31 -32.80 13.90
C ILE A 144 -19.18 -33.90 14.50
N SER A 145 -20.38 -34.08 13.97
CA SER A 145 -21.31 -35.15 14.33
C SER A 145 -21.25 -36.28 13.29
N GLU A 146 -21.88 -37.41 13.62
CA GLU A 146 -22.19 -38.45 12.65
C GLU A 146 -23.69 -38.40 12.40
N ASP A 147 -24.09 -38.29 11.13
CA ASP A 147 -25.48 -38.37 10.72
C ASP A 147 -25.61 -39.35 9.54
N GLU A 148 -26.83 -39.84 9.34
CA GLU A 148 -27.16 -40.84 8.33
C GLU A 148 -27.73 -40.17 7.08
N SER A 149 -27.10 -40.43 5.94
CA SER A 149 -27.56 -39.93 4.64
C SER A 149 -27.47 -41.03 3.60
N PHE A 150 -28.62 -41.38 3.00
CA PHE A 150 -28.75 -42.50 2.05
C PHE A 150 -28.20 -43.82 2.62
N ASP A 151 -28.61 -44.18 3.84
CA ASP A 151 -28.20 -45.39 4.57
C ASP A 151 -26.68 -45.49 4.85
N GLU A 152 -25.94 -44.38 4.67
CA GLU A 152 -24.53 -44.27 4.98
C GLU A 152 -24.29 -43.26 6.10
N LYS A 153 -23.63 -43.71 7.17
CA LYS A 153 -23.12 -42.84 8.24
C LYS A 153 -21.98 -41.98 7.74
N LYS A 154 -22.12 -40.65 7.83
CA LYS A 154 -21.14 -39.69 7.34
C LYS A 154 -20.87 -38.61 8.39
N PRO A 155 -19.66 -38.01 8.39
CA PRO A 155 -19.37 -36.88 9.26
C PRO A 155 -20.06 -35.60 8.77
N TYR A 156 -20.62 -34.84 9.70
CA TYR A 156 -21.28 -33.56 9.45
C TYR A 156 -20.62 -32.46 10.29
N LEU A 157 -20.44 -31.28 9.70
CA LEU A 157 -19.97 -30.09 10.40
C LEU A 157 -21.17 -29.38 11.03
N ASP A 158 -21.15 -29.28 12.37
CA ASP A 158 -22.12 -28.51 13.14
C ASP A 158 -21.49 -27.19 13.61
N LEU A 159 -22.18 -26.10 13.33
CA LEU A 159 -21.79 -24.75 13.73
C LEU A 159 -22.94 -24.13 14.52
N THR A 160 -22.63 -23.57 15.68
CA THR A 160 -23.59 -22.75 16.43
C THR A 160 -23.11 -21.30 16.41
N PHE A 161 -23.98 -20.41 15.94
CA PHE A 161 -23.81 -18.98 16.01
C PHE A 161 -24.74 -18.38 17.05
N GLU A 162 -24.32 -17.26 17.63
CA GLU A 162 -25.15 -16.42 18.48
C GLU A 162 -25.23 -15.02 17.85
N ASN A 163 -26.47 -14.54 17.65
CA ASN A 163 -26.68 -13.21 17.10
C ASN A 163 -26.56 -12.13 18.20
N LYS A 164 -25.42 -11.45 18.29
CA LYS A 164 -25.22 -10.30 19.20
C LYS A 164 -25.33 -8.94 18.51
N LEU A 165 -25.92 -8.85 17.31
CA LEU A 165 -26.01 -7.60 16.54
C LEU A 165 -27.08 -6.61 17.03
N ASN A 166 -27.74 -6.86 18.17
CA ASN A 166 -28.88 -6.07 18.68
C ASN A 166 -29.98 -5.80 17.63
N ALA A 167 -30.04 -6.64 16.61
CA ALA A 167 -30.95 -6.55 15.48
C ALA A 167 -31.17 -7.97 14.93
N GLU A 168 -32.32 -8.18 14.32
CA GLU A 168 -32.63 -9.45 13.64
C GLU A 168 -31.78 -9.61 12.38
N VAL A 169 -31.26 -10.83 12.18
CA VAL A 169 -30.44 -11.20 11.02
C VAL A 169 -31.28 -11.99 10.03
N PHE A 170 -31.45 -11.45 8.83
CA PHE A 170 -32.28 -12.03 7.77
C PHE A 170 -31.47 -12.81 6.74
N TYR A 171 -30.22 -12.40 6.53
CA TYR A 171 -29.30 -13.08 5.63
C TYR A 171 -27.91 -13.11 6.23
N HIS A 172 -27.20 -14.20 6.04
CA HIS A 172 -25.80 -14.29 6.41
C HIS A 172 -25.01 -15.12 5.41
N LYS A 173 -23.74 -14.76 5.26
CA LYS A 173 -22.72 -15.55 4.56
C LYS A 173 -21.59 -15.84 5.53
N ILE A 174 -21.14 -17.09 5.55
CA ILE A 174 -20.00 -17.56 6.34
C ILE A 174 -18.94 -18.14 5.41
N GLN A 175 -17.68 -17.93 5.78
CA GLN A 175 -16.54 -18.65 5.23
C GLN A 175 -16.22 -19.82 6.15
N ILE A 176 -15.92 -20.97 5.55
CA ILE A 176 -15.43 -22.17 6.22
C ILE A 176 -14.13 -22.56 5.54
N ASP A 177 -13.04 -22.51 6.28
CA ASP A 177 -11.71 -22.91 5.82
C ASP A 177 -11.24 -24.09 6.67
N ILE A 178 -10.77 -25.15 6.02
CA ILE A 178 -10.18 -26.31 6.67
C ILE A 178 -8.73 -26.42 6.23
N ARG A 179 -7.81 -26.45 7.18
CA ARG A 179 -6.37 -26.48 6.94
C ARG A 179 -5.71 -27.66 7.66
N SER A 180 -4.60 -28.15 7.10
CA SER A 180 -3.73 -29.07 7.82
C SER A 180 -3.06 -28.31 8.97
N LYS A 181 -3.14 -28.86 10.18
CA LYS A 181 -2.45 -28.32 11.35
C LYS A 181 -0.92 -28.48 11.21
N LYS A 182 -0.46 -29.52 10.51
CA LYS A 182 0.95 -29.85 10.31
C LYS A 182 1.61 -28.95 9.27
N THR A 183 0.98 -28.76 8.12
CA THR A 183 1.58 -28.01 6.99
C THR A 183 1.07 -26.57 6.89
N GLY A 184 -0.10 -26.28 7.45
CA GLY A 184 -0.80 -25.00 7.29
C GLY A 184 -1.50 -24.85 5.94
N GLU A 185 -1.38 -25.84 5.04
CA GLU A 185 -2.00 -25.81 3.72
C GLU A 185 -3.52 -25.92 3.81
N MET A 186 -4.19 -25.27 2.87
CA MET A 186 -5.64 -25.38 2.72
C MET A 186 -5.99 -26.79 2.24
N ILE A 187 -6.82 -27.49 3.01
CA ILE A 187 -7.39 -28.78 2.63
C ILE A 187 -8.66 -28.57 1.82
N ASP A 188 -9.55 -27.71 2.31
CA ASP A 188 -10.82 -27.40 1.65
C ASP A 188 -11.34 -26.03 2.11
N SER A 189 -12.18 -25.39 1.29
CA SER A 189 -12.72 -24.06 1.57
C SER A 189 -14.09 -23.87 0.91
N GLN A 190 -15.04 -23.32 1.66
CA GLN A 190 -16.40 -23.11 1.19
C GLN A 190 -16.97 -21.79 1.72
N ILE A 191 -17.69 -21.08 0.86
CA ILE A 191 -18.59 -20.01 1.26
C ILE A 191 -20.02 -20.56 1.27
N TYR A 192 -20.68 -20.44 2.42
CA TYR A 192 -22.11 -20.74 2.55
C TYR A 192 -22.88 -19.44 2.80
N GLY A 193 -24.08 -19.33 2.23
CA GLY A 193 -24.97 -18.21 2.48
C GLY A 193 -26.43 -18.63 2.47
N THR A 194 -27.20 -18.12 3.42
CA THR A 194 -28.62 -18.45 3.59
C THR A 194 -29.43 -17.29 4.15
N GLY A 195 -30.75 -17.32 3.88
CA GLY A 195 -31.73 -16.32 4.27
C GLY A 195 -32.16 -15.38 3.14
N THR A 196 -32.84 -14.29 3.51
CA THR A 196 -33.42 -13.31 2.57
C THR A 196 -32.61 -12.02 2.59
N SER A 197 -32.09 -11.60 1.43
CA SER A 197 -31.27 -10.38 1.30
C SER A 197 -32.03 -9.16 0.74
N GLU A 198 -33.33 -9.29 0.48
CA GLU A 198 -34.14 -8.30 -0.25
C GLU A 198 -35.13 -7.57 0.68
N GLY A 199 -34.97 -6.25 0.80
CA GLY A 199 -35.60 -5.38 1.80
C GLY A 199 -37.11 -5.58 2.02
N ASP A 200 -37.96 -5.30 1.03
CA ASP A 200 -39.42 -5.37 1.19
C ASP A 200 -39.96 -6.79 1.45
N ALA A 201 -39.10 -7.82 1.29
CA ALA A 201 -39.41 -9.21 1.63
C ALA A 201 -38.94 -9.60 3.05
N LEU A 202 -38.34 -8.68 3.82
CA LEU A 202 -37.93 -8.93 5.21
C LEU A 202 -39.10 -8.75 6.16
N VAL A 203 -39.69 -9.86 6.60
CA VAL A 203 -40.80 -9.89 7.55
C VAL A 203 -40.26 -10.08 8.97
N ASP A 204 -40.60 -9.16 9.88
CA ASP A 204 -40.14 -9.21 11.27
C ASP A 204 -40.53 -10.55 11.93
N GLY A 205 -39.57 -11.19 12.60
CA GLY A 205 -39.75 -12.50 13.25
C GLY A 205 -39.43 -13.72 12.37
N GLU A 206 -39.12 -13.54 11.08
CA GLU A 206 -38.67 -14.63 10.19
C GLU A 206 -37.14 -14.80 10.16
N GLY A 207 -36.39 -13.87 10.76
CA GLY A 207 -34.94 -13.92 10.86
C GLY A 207 -34.44 -14.50 12.18
N ILE A 208 -33.12 -14.48 12.36
CA ILE A 208 -32.47 -14.86 13.61
C ILE A 208 -32.60 -13.68 14.57
N ALA A 209 -33.47 -13.78 15.56
CA ALA A 209 -33.70 -12.73 16.55
C ALA A 209 -32.41 -12.32 17.29
N ALA A 210 -32.39 -11.09 17.83
CA ALA A 210 -31.29 -10.63 18.65
C ALA A 210 -31.13 -11.52 19.91
N ASN A 211 -29.89 -11.89 20.21
CA ASN A 211 -29.47 -12.86 21.24
C ASN A 211 -29.96 -14.30 21.04
N ALA A 212 -30.57 -14.63 19.89
CA ALA A 212 -30.90 -16.00 19.55
C ALA A 212 -29.68 -16.77 19.05
N THR A 213 -29.73 -18.08 19.22
CA THR A 213 -28.79 -19.02 18.61
C THR A 213 -29.28 -19.47 17.25
N TYR A 214 -28.35 -19.66 16.32
CA TYR A 214 -28.59 -20.23 15.01
C TYR A 214 -27.69 -21.45 14.84
N GLU A 215 -28.28 -22.60 14.56
CA GLU A 215 -27.57 -23.84 14.31
C GLU A 215 -27.50 -24.09 12.82
N TYR A 216 -26.30 -24.41 12.36
CA TYR A 216 -26.03 -24.77 10.97
C TYR A 216 -25.39 -26.14 10.95
N HIS A 217 -25.93 -27.02 10.12
CA HIS A 217 -25.55 -28.42 10.01
C HIS A 217 -25.41 -28.77 8.52
N GLN A 218 -24.25 -29.29 8.14
CA GLN A 218 -23.99 -29.71 6.76
C GLN A 218 -23.04 -30.89 6.71
N SER A 219 -23.01 -31.63 5.61
CA SER A 219 -22.00 -32.65 5.40
C SER A 219 -20.61 -32.03 5.49
N LEU A 220 -19.67 -32.73 6.13
CA LEU A 220 -18.29 -32.28 6.17
C LEU A 220 -17.75 -32.15 4.73
N LEU A 221 -16.93 -31.11 4.50
CA LEU A 221 -16.32 -30.87 3.19
C LEU A 221 -15.51 -32.08 2.72
N SER A 222 -15.62 -32.42 1.44
CA SER A 222 -15.04 -33.64 0.87
C SER A 222 -13.52 -33.70 1.02
N GLY A 223 -12.81 -32.59 0.86
CA GLY A 223 -11.36 -32.55 1.05
C GLY A 223 -10.97 -32.92 2.48
N ALA A 224 -11.75 -32.52 3.48
CA ALA A 224 -11.51 -32.91 4.88
C ALA A 224 -11.79 -34.40 5.13
N ILE A 225 -12.79 -34.97 4.44
CA ILE A 225 -13.07 -36.42 4.47
C ILE A 225 -11.89 -37.20 3.90
N GLU A 226 -11.35 -36.77 2.76
CA GLU A 226 -10.24 -37.44 2.06
C GLU A 226 -8.90 -37.28 2.77
N HIS A 227 -8.67 -36.14 3.43
CA HIS A 227 -7.42 -35.83 4.12
C HIS A 227 -7.12 -36.76 5.31
N SER A 228 -8.14 -37.41 5.89
CA SER A 228 -7.99 -38.16 7.12
C SER A 228 -8.80 -39.46 7.16
N ASN A 229 -8.16 -40.55 7.58
CA ASN A 229 -8.86 -41.79 7.91
C ASN A 229 -9.59 -41.73 9.27
N LEU A 230 -9.49 -40.61 10.00
CA LEU A 230 -10.13 -40.40 11.30
C LEU A 230 -11.62 -40.77 11.30
N TRP A 231 -12.34 -40.41 10.24
CA TRP A 231 -13.79 -40.49 10.17
C TRP A 231 -14.34 -41.91 10.29
N LYS A 232 -13.50 -42.92 10.01
CA LYS A 232 -13.86 -44.35 10.10
C LYS A 232 -13.83 -44.89 11.53
N THR A 233 -13.09 -44.24 12.44
CA THR A 233 -12.85 -44.74 13.80
C THR A 233 -13.12 -43.70 14.89
N ALA A 234 -13.50 -42.48 14.50
CA ALA A 234 -13.78 -41.40 15.43
C ALA A 234 -14.97 -41.72 16.33
N LYS A 235 -14.91 -41.21 17.56
CA LYS A 235 -16.07 -41.14 18.44
C LYS A 235 -16.70 -39.76 18.28
N TYR A 236 -17.96 -39.74 17.87
CA TYR A 236 -18.72 -38.52 17.67
C TYR A 236 -19.55 -38.16 18.93
N PRO A 237 -19.88 -36.88 19.15
CA PRO A 237 -19.40 -35.72 18.40
C PRO A 237 -17.93 -35.39 18.73
N ILE A 238 -17.18 -34.96 17.72
CA ILE A 238 -15.83 -34.44 17.90
C ILE A 238 -15.93 -32.95 18.22
N THR A 239 -15.45 -32.56 19.40
CA THR A 239 -15.40 -31.17 19.85
C THR A 239 -13.97 -30.69 20.15
N ASP A 240 -13.06 -31.63 20.40
CA ASP A 240 -11.62 -31.35 20.53
C ASP A 240 -10.89 -31.79 19.26
N PHE A 241 -10.40 -30.80 18.51
CA PHE A 241 -9.63 -31.02 17.28
C PHE A 241 -8.12 -31.13 17.51
N THR A 242 -7.65 -30.90 18.74
CA THR A 242 -6.22 -30.92 19.11
C THR A 242 -5.48 -32.18 18.66
N PRO A 243 -6.02 -33.41 18.78
CA PRO A 243 -5.30 -34.62 18.38
C PRO A 243 -5.25 -34.86 16.86
N TYR A 244 -5.95 -34.05 16.06
CA TYR A 244 -6.10 -34.27 14.63
C TYR A 244 -5.32 -33.27 13.79
N ASP A 245 -4.97 -33.66 12.57
CA ASP A 245 -4.32 -32.79 11.60
C ASP A 245 -5.33 -31.89 10.88
N LEU A 246 -6.12 -31.14 11.65
CA LEU A 246 -7.22 -30.32 11.16
C LEU A 246 -7.34 -29.04 11.98
N VAL A 247 -7.42 -27.91 11.28
CA VAL A 247 -7.84 -26.62 11.83
C VAL A 247 -9.06 -26.18 11.03
N ILE A 248 -10.17 -25.92 11.71
CA ILE A 248 -11.42 -25.46 11.11
C ILE A 248 -11.61 -24.00 11.52
N GLU A 249 -11.51 -23.10 10.56
CA GLU A 249 -11.74 -21.67 10.76
C GLU A 249 -13.07 -21.29 10.13
N VAL A 250 -13.96 -20.70 10.93
CA VAL A 250 -15.28 -20.28 10.46
C VAL A 250 -15.55 -18.85 10.92
N TYR A 251 -15.99 -18.01 9.99
CA TYR A 251 -16.31 -16.62 10.31
C TYR A 251 -17.36 -16.04 9.37
N PRO A 252 -18.19 -15.09 9.83
CA PRO A 252 -19.12 -14.39 8.96
C PRO A 252 -18.37 -13.45 8.01
N ILE A 253 -18.77 -13.45 6.75
CA ILE A 253 -18.27 -12.53 5.70
C ILE A 253 -19.30 -11.48 5.29
N SER A 254 -20.59 -11.75 5.50
CA SER A 254 -21.67 -10.77 5.32
C SER A 254 -22.84 -11.11 6.22
N VAL A 255 -23.50 -10.10 6.77
CA VAL A 255 -24.74 -10.23 7.54
C VAL A 255 -25.68 -9.08 7.16
N THR A 256 -26.94 -9.39 6.87
CA THR A 256 -27.98 -8.40 6.55
C THR A 256 -29.02 -8.39 7.65
N THR A 257 -29.24 -7.19 8.19
CA THR A 257 -30.36 -6.84 9.05
C THR A 257 -31.32 -5.95 8.27
N LYS A 258 -32.50 -5.65 8.82
CA LYS A 258 -33.49 -4.76 8.18
C LYS A 258 -32.92 -3.39 7.79
N ASN A 259 -31.98 -2.88 8.57
CA ASN A 259 -31.45 -1.52 8.43
C ASN A 259 -30.18 -1.44 7.59
N LYS A 260 -29.39 -2.53 7.52
CA LYS A 260 -28.08 -2.51 6.85
C LYS A 260 -27.55 -3.90 6.57
N THR A 261 -26.65 -3.95 5.59
CA THR A 261 -25.74 -5.08 5.37
C THR A 261 -24.35 -4.73 5.89
N ILE A 262 -23.83 -5.56 6.79
CA ILE A 262 -22.47 -5.49 7.30
C ILE A 262 -21.65 -6.54 6.55
N LYS A 263 -20.57 -6.14 5.90
CA LYS A 263 -19.61 -7.06 5.24
C LYS A 263 -18.35 -7.17 6.07
N ARG A 264 -17.61 -8.26 5.99
CA ARG A 264 -16.23 -8.30 6.51
C ARG A 264 -15.35 -7.45 5.58
N ALA A 265 -14.44 -6.68 6.15
CA ALA A 265 -13.48 -5.94 5.36
C ALA A 265 -12.50 -6.89 4.65
N GLU A 266 -12.49 -6.84 3.32
CA GLU A 266 -11.51 -7.53 2.50
C GLU A 266 -10.15 -6.85 2.60
N ASN A 267 -9.07 -7.59 2.37
CA ASN A 267 -7.71 -7.05 2.28
C ASN A 267 -7.20 -6.30 3.55
N PHE A 268 -7.83 -6.51 4.71
CA PHE A 268 -7.40 -5.87 5.97
C PHE A 268 -5.90 -6.09 6.26
N LYS A 269 -5.41 -7.32 6.08
CA LYS A 269 -3.98 -7.66 6.23
C LYS A 269 -3.08 -6.96 5.21
N MET A 270 -3.57 -6.69 4.00
CA MET A 270 -2.80 -5.97 2.98
C MET A 270 -2.62 -4.49 3.35
N ILE A 271 -3.62 -3.88 3.98
CA ILE A 271 -3.50 -2.49 4.46
C ILE A 271 -2.35 -2.37 5.47
N ASP A 272 -2.23 -3.31 6.41
CA ASP A 272 -1.13 -3.30 7.38
C ASP A 272 0.24 -3.40 6.68
N LEU A 273 0.38 -4.28 5.68
CA LEU A 273 1.61 -4.42 4.89
C LEU A 273 1.98 -3.12 4.16
N VAL A 274 1.00 -2.48 3.52
CA VAL A 274 1.23 -1.21 2.79
C VAL A 274 1.60 -0.09 3.76
N ILE A 275 0.91 0.01 4.91
CA ILE A 275 1.24 0.99 5.95
C ILE A 275 2.69 0.81 6.41
N ASP A 276 3.14 -0.41 6.66
CA ASP A 276 4.50 -0.65 7.14
C ASP A 276 5.56 -0.36 6.06
N GLN A 277 5.28 -0.66 4.79
CA GLN A 277 6.13 -0.26 3.67
C GLN A 277 6.24 1.27 3.56
N LEU A 278 5.13 1.99 3.66
CA LEU A 278 5.12 3.46 3.58
C LEU A 278 5.81 4.10 4.78
N LYS A 279 5.69 3.54 5.99
CA LYS A 279 6.46 4.01 7.17
C LYS A 279 7.96 3.84 6.96
N LYS A 280 8.38 2.71 6.37
CA LYS A 280 9.78 2.48 6.04
C LYS A 280 10.27 3.50 5.02
N LYS A 281 9.54 3.67 3.91
CA LYS A 281 9.82 4.69 2.89
C LYS A 281 9.90 6.10 3.50
N LEU A 282 8.97 6.46 4.38
CA LEU A 282 8.95 7.76 5.05
C LEU A 282 10.18 7.98 5.94
N THR A 283 10.65 6.93 6.61
CA THR A 283 11.87 6.98 7.42
C THR A 283 13.09 7.23 6.52
N GLU A 284 13.22 6.44 5.45
CA GLU A 284 14.30 6.61 4.46
C GLU A 284 14.29 8.03 3.85
N LEU A 285 13.12 8.54 3.47
CA LEU A 285 12.98 9.91 2.96
C LEU A 285 13.37 10.97 3.98
N LYS A 286 13.05 10.80 5.27
CA LYS A 286 13.38 11.76 6.34
C LYS A 286 14.85 11.72 6.72
N ASP A 287 15.50 10.57 6.59
CA ASP A 287 16.94 10.41 6.85
C ASP A 287 17.79 10.99 5.72
N ASN A 288 17.27 11.01 4.49
CA ASN A 288 17.93 11.60 3.33
C ASN A 288 17.88 13.13 3.36
N LYS A 289 19.00 13.78 3.04
CA LYS A 289 19.12 15.24 2.96
C LYS A 289 18.62 15.82 1.63
N GLY A 290 18.44 14.99 0.61
CA GLY A 290 18.06 15.42 -0.73
C GLY A 290 19.22 16.13 -1.43
N THR A 291 20.41 15.52 -1.41
CA THR A 291 21.64 16.14 -1.93
C THR A 291 22.31 15.27 -2.98
N LEU A 292 23.13 15.87 -3.84
CA LEU A 292 23.86 15.13 -4.87
C LEU A 292 24.86 14.13 -4.29
N ALA A 293 25.35 14.36 -3.06
CA ALA A 293 26.28 13.46 -2.38
C ALA A 293 25.65 12.09 -2.03
N GLU A 294 24.32 12.01 -1.99
CA GLU A 294 23.58 10.78 -1.69
C GLU A 294 23.25 9.98 -2.96
N LEU A 295 23.63 10.49 -4.15
CA LEU A 295 23.42 9.82 -5.41
C LEU A 295 24.70 9.10 -5.85
N ASP A 296 24.56 7.83 -6.18
CA ASP A 296 25.59 7.08 -6.90
C ASP A 296 25.37 7.20 -8.40
N LEU A 297 26.45 7.48 -9.15
CA LEU A 297 26.41 7.33 -10.60
C LEU A 297 26.42 5.84 -10.91
N VAL A 298 25.26 5.30 -11.26
CA VAL A 298 25.16 3.96 -11.85
C VAL A 298 25.38 4.12 -13.35
N ASP A 299 26.23 3.25 -13.92
CA ASP A 299 26.57 3.19 -15.34
C ASP A 299 25.40 2.68 -16.20
#